data_AF-A0A938EYV5-F1
#
_entry.id   AF-A0A938EYV5-F1
#
_cell.length_a   1.000
_cell.length_b   1.000
_cell.length_c   1.000
_cell.angle_alpha   90.00
_cell.angle_beta   90.00
_cell.angle_gamma   90.00
#
_symmetry.space_group_name_H-M   'P 1'
#
loop_
_entity.id
_entity.type
_entity.pdbx_description
1 polymer ?
#
loop_
_entity_poly.entity_id
_entity_poly.type
_entity_poly.pdbx_seq_one_letter_code
_entity_poly.pdbx_strand_id
1 'polypeptide(L)'
;AYVYLGSSNNLSTTPAWIGEGDQAGAWYGYSVSTAGDVNDDGYSDIIVGAYQYDVGGVGGEGRACVYQGSSSGPSTQPNWTVQGDQESAFLGFSVGIAGDINNDGYSDVVISAYNYTNGEDGEGRAYVYLGSNITPPPTPTPAPTPVFGSWKIQTPLPQDKHLFGIWGSSSNDVFAVGDMGTILHYGGNSWSIMSGNTTQRLEGIWGSSPTDVFAVGENGTILHYNGSTWVSMDSGTTLPLRGVWGSSSTDVFAVGGWTSDIFHYDGTSWTPVYTSAGSFTNRLYDVWGSSSSDVFAVGDDFNPQDGMIMHYDGQSWALMLREFTTTGFEDVWGSSPDNVFAVGDQGVTKHYNGTGWTSMYATADWLKGVWGSSANNIFAVGGGGTIVHYDGYSWSSMSSGTTNGLQDVWGSSATDTFAVGLYGIILRYQLQQPTPTPTPTPTPSTTVTGITREVNGDILPGVSVTIDGVGTVVSDQSGIFQITVTSTGSKNVVARKDGFRDRTRNIDIAGLGEEFTVICNFQGQYGLIPNAPDMWYALDCVNLWLYPPDGDIGLDMWTALDAVNAWLYPVQ
;
A
#
# COMPACT_ATOMS: atom_id res chain seq x y z
N ALA A 1 10.17 -22.01 -17.58
CA ALA A 1 10.64 -21.24 -18.75
C ALA A 1 12.16 -21.08 -18.68
N TYR A 2 12.86 -21.09 -19.82
CA TYR A 2 14.33 -20.99 -19.87
C TYR A 2 14.75 -19.96 -20.92
N VAL A 3 15.80 -19.18 -20.64
CA VAL A 3 16.39 -18.25 -21.60
C VAL A 3 17.84 -18.65 -21.84
N TYR A 4 18.21 -18.74 -23.12
CA TYR A 4 19.57 -18.98 -23.56
C TYR A 4 20.06 -17.76 -24.34
N LEU A 5 21.12 -17.10 -23.84
CA LEU A 5 21.66 -15.92 -24.51
C LEU A 5 22.33 -16.30 -25.83
N GLY A 6 22.08 -15.48 -26.85
CA GLY A 6 22.79 -15.53 -28.12
C GLY A 6 24.19 -14.94 -28.00
N SER A 7 25.11 -15.42 -28.84
CA SER A 7 26.45 -14.86 -29.00
C SER A 7 26.91 -14.98 -30.44
N SER A 8 28.01 -14.33 -30.80
CA SER A 8 28.67 -14.51 -32.10
C SER A 8 29.11 -15.97 -32.36
N ASN A 9 29.15 -16.80 -31.30
CA ASN A 9 29.60 -18.19 -31.33
C ASN A 9 28.44 -19.19 -31.10
N ASN A 10 27.19 -18.81 -31.39
CA ASN A 10 25.91 -19.53 -31.14
C ASN A 10 25.29 -19.29 -29.75
N LEU A 11 24.16 -19.96 -29.48
CA LEU A 11 23.46 -19.95 -28.19
C LEU A 11 24.30 -20.61 -27.08
N SER A 12 24.20 -20.07 -25.87
CA SER A 12 24.75 -20.69 -24.66
C SER A 12 24.24 -22.13 -24.47
N THR A 13 25.09 -23.02 -23.95
CA THR A 13 24.71 -24.40 -23.60
C THR A 13 24.07 -24.50 -22.21
N THR A 14 24.19 -23.45 -21.40
CA THR A 14 23.52 -23.34 -20.10
C THR A 14 22.50 -22.20 -20.14
N PRO A 15 21.30 -22.38 -19.55
CA PRO A 15 20.33 -21.30 -19.47
C PRO A 15 20.93 -20.16 -18.63
N ALA A 16 20.81 -18.93 -19.13
CA ALA A 16 21.21 -17.73 -18.41
C ALA A 16 20.14 -17.32 -17.39
N TRP A 17 18.88 -17.71 -17.63
CA TRP A 17 17.77 -17.47 -16.73
C TRP A 17 16.78 -18.62 -16.76
N ILE A 18 16.19 -18.88 -15.59
CA ILE A 18 15.18 -19.92 -15.36
C ILE A 18 14.04 -19.26 -14.60
N GLY A 19 12.82 -19.38 -15.13
CA GLY A 19 11.58 -18.98 -14.47
C GLY A 19 10.74 -20.19 -14.15
N GLU A 20 10.26 -20.28 -12.92
CA GLU A 20 9.38 -21.35 -12.42
C GLU A 20 8.11 -20.76 -11.82
N GLY A 21 7.00 -21.48 -11.93
CA GLY A 21 5.73 -21.10 -11.31
C GLY A 21 5.71 -21.50 -9.83
N ASP A 22 4.99 -20.73 -9.02
CA ASP A 22 4.85 -20.93 -7.58
C ASP A 22 3.66 -21.83 -7.18
N GLN A 23 2.86 -22.27 -8.15
CA GLN A 23 1.69 -23.12 -7.94
C GLN A 23 1.77 -24.43 -8.73
N ALA A 24 1.55 -25.54 -8.02
CA ALA A 24 1.47 -26.86 -8.62
C ALA A 24 0.26 -26.95 -9.57
N GLY A 25 0.49 -27.43 -10.79
CA GLY A 25 -0.59 -27.59 -11.77
C GLY A 25 -0.91 -26.33 -12.56
N ALA A 26 -0.24 -25.19 -12.34
CA ALA A 26 -0.52 -23.95 -13.06
C ALA A 26 -0.05 -23.93 -14.53
N TRP A 27 0.71 -24.96 -14.96
CA TRP A 27 1.32 -25.04 -16.29
C TRP A 27 2.13 -23.78 -16.67
N TYR A 28 2.87 -23.26 -15.70
CA TYR A 28 3.75 -22.10 -15.91
C TYR A 28 4.80 -22.38 -16.99
N GLY A 29 4.90 -21.49 -17.97
CA GLY A 29 5.77 -21.67 -19.13
C GLY A 29 5.16 -22.47 -20.26
N TYR A 30 3.84 -22.72 -20.25
CA TYR A 30 3.14 -23.34 -21.37
C TYR A 30 3.23 -22.50 -22.64
N SER A 31 3.14 -21.18 -22.49
CA SER A 31 3.40 -20.21 -23.53
C SER A 31 4.49 -19.24 -23.07
N VAL A 32 5.47 -18.97 -23.93
CA VAL A 32 6.55 -18.01 -23.69
C VAL A 32 6.80 -17.21 -24.96
N SER A 33 7.04 -15.91 -24.82
CA SER A 33 7.42 -15.04 -25.93
C SER A 33 8.32 -13.91 -25.44
N THR A 34 8.94 -13.17 -26.36
CA THR A 34 9.42 -11.82 -26.06
C THR A 34 8.21 -10.90 -25.87
N ALA A 35 8.32 -9.95 -24.93
CA ALA A 35 7.35 -8.90 -24.69
C ALA A 35 7.73 -7.58 -25.42
N GLY A 36 8.81 -7.56 -26.20
CA GLY A 36 9.42 -6.32 -26.68
C GLY A 36 10.17 -5.60 -25.57
N ASP A 37 10.43 -4.31 -25.74
CA ASP A 37 10.98 -3.45 -24.69
C ASP A 37 9.80 -2.65 -24.10
N VAL A 38 9.17 -3.18 -23.04
CA VAL A 38 7.93 -2.62 -22.47
C VAL A 38 8.20 -1.43 -21.54
N ASN A 39 9.47 -1.16 -21.22
CA ASN A 39 9.91 -0.09 -20.32
C ASN A 39 10.89 0.91 -20.98
N ASP A 40 11.21 0.74 -22.26
CA ASP A 40 12.14 1.58 -23.06
C ASP A 40 13.53 1.70 -22.41
N ASP A 41 14.05 0.58 -21.89
CA ASP A 41 15.39 0.52 -21.28
C ASP A 41 16.50 0.04 -22.22
N GLY A 42 16.12 -0.29 -23.46
CA GLY A 42 16.99 -0.78 -24.52
C GLY A 42 17.21 -2.29 -24.51
N TYR A 43 16.57 -3.03 -23.60
CA TYR A 43 16.62 -4.49 -23.53
C TYR A 43 15.25 -5.11 -23.82
N SER A 44 15.24 -6.23 -24.53
CA SER A 44 13.98 -6.96 -24.73
C SER A 44 13.58 -7.75 -23.49
N ASP A 45 12.30 -7.67 -23.17
CA ASP A 45 11.60 -8.31 -22.08
C ASP A 45 10.95 -9.62 -22.52
N ILE A 46 10.46 -10.37 -21.54
CA ILE A 46 9.90 -11.71 -21.71
C ILE A 46 8.51 -11.76 -21.10
N ILE A 47 7.57 -12.42 -21.77
CA ILE A 47 6.26 -12.76 -21.22
C ILE A 47 6.09 -14.28 -21.13
N VAL A 48 5.51 -14.74 -20.02
CA VAL A 48 5.29 -16.15 -19.71
C VAL A 48 3.85 -16.37 -19.24
N GLY A 49 3.16 -17.34 -19.84
CA GLY A 49 1.81 -17.74 -19.48
C GLY A 49 1.76 -18.95 -18.53
N ALA A 50 0.76 -18.96 -17.66
CA ALA A 50 0.40 -20.02 -16.73
C ALA A 50 -1.13 -20.19 -16.74
N TYR A 51 -1.64 -20.87 -17.76
CA TYR A 51 -3.08 -20.83 -18.07
C TYR A 51 -3.98 -21.59 -17.09
N GLN A 52 -3.41 -22.43 -16.22
CA GLN A 52 -4.15 -23.15 -15.17
C GLN A 52 -3.85 -22.57 -13.77
N TYR A 53 -3.38 -21.32 -13.73
CA TYR A 53 -3.14 -20.66 -12.45
C TYR A 53 -4.49 -20.42 -11.75
N ASP A 54 -4.57 -20.80 -10.48
CA ASP A 54 -5.74 -20.70 -9.62
C ASP A 54 -5.53 -19.62 -8.55
N VAL A 55 -6.46 -18.68 -8.39
CA VAL A 55 -6.47 -17.73 -7.24
C VAL A 55 -7.80 -17.78 -6.54
N GLY A 56 -7.79 -17.65 -5.20
CA GLY A 56 -9.02 -17.57 -4.41
C GLY A 56 -9.93 -18.81 -4.47
N GLY A 57 -9.47 -19.94 -5.02
CA GLY A 57 -10.27 -21.15 -5.25
C GLY A 57 -11.00 -21.19 -6.60
N VAL A 58 -10.78 -20.19 -7.47
CA VAL A 58 -11.25 -20.18 -8.86
C VAL A 58 -10.29 -21.00 -9.71
N GLY A 59 -10.76 -22.15 -10.22
CA GLY A 59 -9.93 -23.06 -11.00
C GLY A 59 -9.72 -22.56 -12.43
N GLY A 60 -8.47 -22.50 -12.88
CA GLY A 60 -8.11 -22.27 -14.28
C GLY A 60 -8.44 -20.88 -14.81
N GLU A 61 -8.51 -19.85 -13.97
CA GLU A 61 -8.64 -18.46 -14.44
C GLU A 61 -7.42 -18.02 -15.26
N GLY A 62 -6.24 -18.54 -14.90
CA GLY A 62 -4.99 -18.34 -15.60
C GLY A 62 -4.24 -17.05 -15.23
N ARG A 63 -2.95 -17.00 -15.57
CA ARG A 63 -2.04 -15.89 -15.27
C ARG A 63 -1.04 -15.67 -16.41
N ALA A 64 -0.61 -14.42 -16.59
CA ALA A 64 0.57 -14.08 -17.39
C ALA A 64 1.54 -13.20 -16.59
N CYS A 65 2.83 -13.33 -16.88
CA CYS A 65 3.92 -12.69 -16.17
C CYS A 65 4.93 -12.08 -17.14
N VAL A 66 5.30 -10.81 -16.95
CA VAL A 66 6.36 -10.11 -17.70
C VAL A 66 7.62 -9.98 -16.85
N TYR A 67 8.77 -10.28 -17.44
CA TYR A 67 10.10 -10.18 -16.85
C TYR A 67 10.93 -9.23 -17.69
N GLN A 68 11.37 -8.12 -17.09
CA GLN A 68 12.16 -7.11 -17.76
C GLN A 68 13.59 -7.62 -18.02
N GLY A 69 14.10 -7.34 -19.21
CA GLY A 69 15.48 -7.55 -19.61
C GLY A 69 16.42 -6.57 -18.92
N SER A 70 17.72 -6.88 -18.98
CA SER A 70 18.77 -5.94 -18.57
C SER A 70 20.12 -6.41 -19.11
N SER A 71 21.16 -5.60 -18.89
CA SER A 71 22.55 -6.00 -19.15
C SER A 71 22.99 -7.25 -18.37
N SER A 72 22.33 -7.54 -17.25
CA SER A 72 22.60 -8.71 -16.39
C SER A 72 21.69 -9.89 -16.71
N GLY A 73 20.81 -9.77 -17.71
CA GLY A 73 19.77 -10.73 -18.06
C GLY A 73 18.41 -10.38 -17.46
N PRO A 74 17.38 -11.22 -17.70
CA PRO A 74 16.03 -10.98 -17.22
C PRO A 74 15.92 -10.96 -15.69
N SER A 75 14.96 -10.21 -15.17
CA SER A 75 14.62 -10.17 -13.75
C SER A 75 14.28 -11.55 -13.17
N THR A 76 14.63 -11.80 -11.90
CA THR A 76 14.35 -13.09 -11.24
C THR A 76 12.92 -13.20 -10.70
N GLN A 77 12.19 -12.09 -10.67
CA GLN A 77 10.79 -11.98 -10.27
C GLN A 77 10.04 -11.22 -11.37
N PRO A 78 8.76 -11.55 -11.63
CA PRO A 78 8.01 -10.85 -12.66
C PRO A 78 7.84 -9.37 -12.27
N ASN A 79 8.13 -8.47 -13.20
CA ASN A 79 7.95 -7.04 -13.03
C ASN A 79 6.49 -6.64 -13.13
N TRP A 80 5.70 -7.43 -13.85
CA TRP A 80 4.27 -7.25 -14.00
C TRP A 80 3.58 -8.60 -14.15
N THR A 81 2.40 -8.75 -13.56
CA THR A 81 1.58 -9.95 -13.74
C THR A 81 0.11 -9.61 -13.84
N VAL A 82 -0.65 -10.40 -14.60
CA VAL A 82 -2.10 -10.31 -14.68
C VAL A 82 -2.74 -11.68 -14.55
N GLN A 83 -3.92 -11.72 -13.95
CA GLN A 83 -4.70 -12.92 -13.68
C GLN A 83 -6.07 -12.81 -14.36
N GLY A 84 -6.66 -13.96 -14.69
CA GLY A 84 -8.05 -14.02 -15.12
C GLY A 84 -9.01 -13.68 -13.99
N ASP A 85 -10.26 -13.41 -14.32
CA ASP A 85 -11.35 -13.05 -13.41
C ASP A 85 -12.53 -14.04 -13.49
N GLN A 86 -12.36 -15.15 -14.22
CA GLN A 86 -13.40 -16.13 -14.48
C GLN A 86 -12.83 -17.55 -14.45
N GLU A 87 -13.55 -18.45 -13.77
CA GLU A 87 -13.22 -19.87 -13.71
C GLU A 87 -13.07 -20.46 -15.12
N SER A 88 -11.99 -21.20 -15.33
CA SER A 88 -11.68 -21.89 -16.59
C SER A 88 -11.63 -20.96 -17.81
N ALA A 89 -11.36 -19.66 -17.64
CA ALA A 89 -11.13 -18.74 -18.76
C ALA A 89 -9.76 -18.98 -19.43
N PHE A 90 -8.81 -19.54 -18.67
CA PHE A 90 -7.47 -19.92 -19.10
C PHE A 90 -6.64 -18.75 -19.68
N LEU A 91 -6.62 -17.61 -19.00
CA LEU A 91 -5.77 -16.47 -19.33
C LEU A 91 -4.29 -16.90 -19.36
N GLY A 92 -3.55 -16.48 -20.38
CA GLY A 92 -2.14 -16.84 -20.54
C GLY A 92 -1.94 -18.16 -21.27
N PHE A 93 -2.99 -18.72 -21.89
CA PHE A 93 -2.86 -19.85 -22.80
C PHE A 93 -1.96 -19.52 -24.00
N SER A 94 -2.07 -18.30 -24.52
CA SER A 94 -1.16 -17.72 -25.50
C SER A 94 -0.76 -16.32 -25.06
N VAL A 95 0.54 -16.03 -25.15
CA VAL A 95 1.12 -14.72 -24.86
C VAL A 95 2.01 -14.27 -26.03
N GLY A 96 2.08 -12.97 -26.30
CA GLY A 96 2.92 -12.43 -27.35
C GLY A 96 3.15 -10.92 -27.25
N ILE A 97 4.16 -10.45 -28.00
CA ILE A 97 4.38 -9.04 -28.27
C ILE A 97 3.30 -8.53 -29.24
N ALA A 98 2.68 -7.40 -28.93
CA ALA A 98 1.81 -6.65 -29.83
C ALA A 98 2.58 -5.57 -30.62
N GLY A 99 3.78 -5.21 -30.14
CA GLY A 99 4.58 -4.09 -30.64
C GLY A 99 4.13 -2.80 -29.96
N ASP A 100 4.68 -1.66 -30.34
CA ASP A 100 4.18 -0.36 -29.92
C ASP A 100 2.93 -0.02 -30.76
N ILE A 101 1.74 -0.38 -30.27
CA ILE A 101 0.49 -0.24 -31.03
C ILE A 101 -0.15 1.14 -30.85
N ASN A 102 0.25 1.90 -29.83
CA ASN A 102 -0.25 3.24 -29.55
C ASN A 102 0.76 4.35 -29.91
N ASN A 103 1.96 3.99 -30.37
CA ASN A 103 3.06 4.86 -30.75
C ASN A 103 3.54 5.75 -29.59
N ASP A 104 3.66 5.19 -28.39
CA ASP A 104 4.16 5.89 -27.19
C ASP A 104 5.65 5.62 -26.88
N GLY A 105 6.29 4.75 -27.65
CA GLY A 105 7.69 4.37 -27.50
C GLY A 105 7.91 3.10 -26.69
N TYR A 106 6.87 2.53 -26.08
CA TYR A 106 6.95 1.28 -25.33
C TYR A 106 6.36 0.12 -26.13
N SER A 107 6.93 -1.08 -26.00
CA SER A 107 6.30 -2.27 -26.57
C SER A 107 5.09 -2.70 -25.73
N ASP A 108 4.04 -3.13 -26.42
CA ASP A 108 2.82 -3.66 -25.81
C ASP A 108 2.76 -5.18 -25.93
N VAL A 109 1.93 -5.81 -25.09
CA VAL A 109 1.73 -7.27 -25.08
C VAL A 109 0.27 -7.65 -25.29
N VAL A 110 0.07 -8.83 -25.86
CA VAL A 110 -1.26 -9.44 -26.06
C VAL A 110 -1.32 -10.81 -25.36
N ILE A 111 -2.44 -11.07 -24.69
CA ILE A 111 -2.67 -12.28 -23.90
C ILE A 111 -4.06 -12.83 -24.21
N SER A 112 -4.20 -14.14 -24.43
CA SER A 112 -5.50 -14.78 -24.64
C SER A 112 -6.05 -15.45 -23.38
N ALA A 113 -7.35 -15.34 -23.17
CA ALA A 113 -8.17 -16.23 -22.34
C ALA A 113 -9.17 -16.94 -23.27
N TYR A 114 -8.78 -18.10 -23.80
CA TYR A 114 -9.48 -18.69 -24.95
C TYR A 114 -10.89 -19.22 -24.63
N ASN A 115 -11.20 -19.42 -23.35
CA ASN A 115 -12.48 -19.97 -22.91
C ASN A 115 -13.28 -18.96 -22.05
N TYR A 116 -12.92 -17.68 -22.17
CA TYR A 116 -13.64 -16.59 -21.54
C TYR A 116 -15.09 -16.49 -22.05
N THR A 117 -16.02 -16.12 -21.18
CA THR A 117 -17.47 -16.05 -21.43
C THR A 117 -18.06 -14.71 -20.96
N ASN A 118 -18.75 -14.01 -21.85
CA ASN A 118 -19.42 -12.72 -21.66
C ASN A 118 -20.56 -12.57 -22.69
N GLY A 119 -21.60 -13.36 -22.45
CA GLY A 119 -22.81 -13.41 -23.26
C GLY A 119 -22.95 -14.73 -24.01
N GLU A 120 -21.83 -15.32 -24.46
CA GLU A 120 -21.80 -16.59 -25.19
C GLU A 120 -20.77 -17.55 -24.58
N ASP A 121 -21.14 -18.81 -24.41
CA ASP A 121 -20.27 -19.80 -23.76
C ASP A 121 -18.95 -19.98 -24.52
N GLY A 122 -17.83 -19.66 -23.86
CA GLY A 122 -16.48 -19.81 -24.37
C GLY A 122 -16.13 -18.94 -25.59
N GLU A 123 -16.73 -17.75 -25.74
CA GLU A 123 -16.42 -16.89 -26.90
C GLU A 123 -14.96 -16.43 -26.97
N GLY A 124 -14.26 -16.51 -25.83
CA GLY A 124 -12.86 -16.18 -25.70
C GLY A 124 -12.60 -14.68 -25.69
N ARG A 125 -11.44 -14.30 -25.14
CA ARG A 125 -11.01 -12.90 -25.07
C ARG A 125 -9.52 -12.78 -25.34
N ALA A 126 -9.15 -11.73 -26.06
CA ALA A 126 -7.78 -11.26 -26.18
C ALA A 126 -7.65 -9.92 -25.45
N TYR A 127 -6.65 -9.82 -24.59
CA TYR A 127 -6.32 -8.63 -23.82
C TYR A 127 -5.06 -8.02 -24.40
N VAL A 128 -5.05 -6.70 -24.54
CA VAL A 128 -3.84 -5.94 -24.88
C VAL A 128 -3.46 -5.09 -23.68
N TYR A 129 -2.20 -5.13 -23.27
CA TYR A 129 -1.66 -4.33 -22.19
C TYR A 129 -0.55 -3.45 -22.74
N LEU A 130 -0.66 -2.16 -22.42
CA LEU A 130 0.26 -1.15 -22.93
C LEU A 130 1.54 -1.12 -22.08
N GLY A 131 2.69 -0.96 -22.74
CA GLY A 131 3.96 -0.70 -22.09
C GLY A 131 3.97 0.68 -21.41
N SER A 132 4.85 0.87 -20.43
CA SER A 132 5.04 2.17 -19.80
C SER A 132 6.33 2.24 -18.99
N ASN A 133 6.82 3.47 -18.76
CA ASN A 133 8.01 3.73 -17.95
C ASN A 133 7.74 3.55 -16.46
N ILE A 134 7.65 2.31 -16.01
CA ILE A 134 7.69 1.99 -14.60
C ILE A 134 9.16 1.86 -14.22
N THR A 135 9.76 2.92 -13.70
CA THR A 135 11.08 2.84 -13.06
C THR A 135 11.05 1.77 -11.97
N PRO A 136 12.02 0.85 -11.91
CA PRO A 136 12.03 -0.17 -10.87
C PRO A 136 12.11 0.50 -9.49
N PRO A 137 11.32 0.06 -8.50
CA PRO A 137 11.59 0.43 -7.12
C PRO A 137 13.02 -0.02 -6.78
N PRO A 138 13.77 0.73 -5.97
CA PRO A 138 15.10 0.30 -5.54
C PRO A 138 15.02 -1.12 -4.96
N THR A 139 16.04 -1.93 -5.29
CA THR A 139 16.27 -3.32 -4.86
C THR A 139 15.58 -3.64 -3.54
N PRO A 140 14.83 -4.76 -3.41
CA PRO A 140 14.20 -5.11 -2.16
C PRO A 140 15.29 -5.31 -1.10
N THR A 141 15.47 -4.30 -0.25
CA THR A 141 15.48 -4.57 1.20
C THR A 141 14.30 -5.48 1.41
N PRO A 142 14.43 -6.68 2.03
CA PRO A 142 13.31 -7.62 2.18
C PRO A 142 12.10 -6.77 2.50
N ALA A 143 11.16 -6.70 1.55
CA ALA A 143 10.02 -5.82 1.73
C ALA A 143 9.47 -6.24 3.09
N PRO A 144 9.26 -5.30 4.04
CA PRO A 144 8.46 -5.66 5.19
C PRO A 144 7.24 -6.34 4.58
N THR A 145 7.02 -7.60 4.95
CA THR A 145 5.86 -8.42 4.55
C THR A 145 4.72 -7.46 4.29
N PRO A 146 4.14 -7.33 3.07
CA PRO A 146 3.19 -6.26 2.77
C PRO A 146 2.25 -6.19 3.95
N VAL A 147 2.39 -5.11 4.70
CA VAL A 147 1.80 -5.07 6.01
C VAL A 147 0.37 -4.68 5.73
N PHE A 148 -0.42 -5.64 5.27
CA PHE A 148 -1.85 -5.46 5.15
C PHE A 148 -2.29 -4.92 6.49
N GLY A 149 -2.93 -3.76 6.46
CA GLY A 149 -3.60 -3.31 7.65
C GLY A 149 -4.58 -4.40 8.07
N SER A 150 -4.82 -4.48 9.36
CA SER A 150 -5.86 -5.37 9.87
C SER A 150 -6.98 -4.50 10.37
N TRP A 151 -8.20 -4.90 10.04
CA TRP A 151 -9.37 -4.38 10.71
C TRP A 151 -9.35 -4.85 12.17
N LYS A 152 -9.45 -3.89 13.08
CA LYS A 152 -9.50 -4.17 14.51
C LYS A 152 -10.72 -3.54 15.12
N ILE A 153 -11.48 -4.34 15.85
CA ILE A 153 -12.58 -3.86 16.69
C ILE A 153 -12.00 -2.89 17.72
N GLN A 154 -12.53 -1.67 17.75
CA GLN A 154 -12.19 -0.66 18.74
C GLN A 154 -12.77 -1.09 20.07
N THR A 155 -11.90 -1.33 21.07
CA THR A 155 -12.32 -1.79 22.39
C THR A 155 -11.80 -0.84 23.47
N PRO A 156 -12.59 -0.59 24.55
CA PRO A 156 -13.96 -1.05 24.73
C PRO A 156 -14.95 -0.35 23.78
N LEU A 157 -16.05 -1.04 23.43
CA LEU A 157 -17.15 -0.39 22.72
C LEU A 157 -17.84 0.61 23.65
N PRO A 158 -18.15 1.83 23.20
CA PRO A 158 -18.76 2.85 24.05
C PRO A 158 -20.22 2.53 24.42
N GLN A 159 -20.91 1.72 23.61
CA GLN A 159 -22.35 1.42 23.69
C GLN A 159 -22.70 0.18 22.81
N ASP A 160 -23.95 -0.31 22.87
CA ASP A 160 -24.42 -1.55 22.20
C ASP A 160 -25.52 -1.39 21.13
N LYS A 161 -26.01 -0.17 20.90
CA LYS A 161 -26.95 0.24 19.85
C LYS A 161 -26.30 0.20 18.48
N HIS A 162 -27.10 -0.12 17.47
CA HIS A 162 -26.65 -0.17 16.08
C HIS A 162 -26.19 1.20 15.61
N LEU A 163 -25.09 1.24 14.87
CA LEU A 163 -24.57 2.43 14.22
C LEU A 163 -24.83 2.29 12.72
N PHE A 164 -25.31 3.36 12.09
CA PHE A 164 -25.75 3.37 10.69
C PHE A 164 -24.93 4.29 9.80
N GLY A 165 -24.35 5.37 10.35
CA GLY A 165 -23.57 6.33 9.58
C GLY A 165 -22.28 6.71 10.29
N ILE A 166 -21.22 6.96 9.51
CA ILE A 166 -19.93 7.43 9.97
C ILE A 166 -19.34 8.50 9.05
N TRP A 167 -18.79 9.55 9.65
CA TRP A 167 -18.07 10.59 8.92
C TRP A 167 -16.96 11.17 9.80
N GLY A 168 -15.87 11.65 9.20
CA GLY A 168 -14.85 12.38 9.95
C GLY A 168 -14.24 13.52 9.15
N SER A 169 -13.58 14.43 9.87
CA SER A 169 -12.74 15.46 9.27
C SER A 169 -11.26 15.04 9.25
N SER A 170 -10.87 14.09 10.11
CA SER A 170 -9.52 13.55 10.22
C SER A 170 -9.53 12.22 10.95
N SER A 171 -8.39 11.54 11.00
CA SER A 171 -8.20 10.32 11.80
C SER A 171 -8.44 10.47 13.30
N ASN A 172 -8.48 11.70 13.81
CA ASN A 172 -8.66 12.05 15.21
C ASN A 172 -9.93 12.84 15.49
N ASP A 173 -10.82 12.97 14.50
CA ASP A 173 -12.08 13.69 14.61
C ASP A 173 -13.12 13.00 13.74
N VAL A 174 -13.79 12.00 14.33
CA VAL A 174 -14.74 11.12 13.65
C VAL A 174 -16.03 11.05 14.44
N PHE A 175 -17.16 11.12 13.75
CA PHE A 175 -18.50 11.01 14.29
C PHE A 175 -19.18 9.75 13.76
N ALA A 176 -19.94 9.08 14.63
CA ALA A 176 -20.79 7.96 14.23
C ALA A 176 -22.19 8.13 14.84
N VAL A 177 -23.23 7.76 14.09
CA VAL A 177 -24.63 7.94 14.48
C VAL A 177 -25.40 6.63 14.40
N GLY A 178 -26.48 6.52 15.19
CA GLY A 178 -27.19 5.25 15.28
C GLY A 178 -28.55 5.28 15.95
N ASP A 179 -28.98 4.09 16.36
CA ASP A 179 -30.25 3.85 17.03
C ASP A 179 -30.44 4.69 18.30
N MET A 180 -31.71 4.97 18.62
CA MET A 180 -32.12 5.70 19.83
C MET A 180 -31.44 7.09 19.99
N GLY A 181 -31.11 7.76 18.89
CA GLY A 181 -30.45 9.07 18.89
C GLY A 181 -28.98 9.01 19.30
N THR A 182 -28.34 7.86 19.15
CA THR A 182 -26.93 7.68 19.49
C THR A 182 -26.05 8.57 18.59
N ILE A 183 -25.20 9.37 19.21
CA ILE A 183 -24.14 10.13 18.55
C ILE A 183 -22.84 9.86 19.31
N LEU A 184 -21.83 9.40 18.59
CA LEU A 184 -20.50 9.14 19.11
C LEU A 184 -19.50 10.09 18.46
N HIS A 185 -18.50 10.51 19.23
CA HIS A 185 -17.37 11.30 18.74
C HIS A 185 -16.04 10.71 19.19
N TYR A 186 -15.12 10.54 18.24
CA TYR A 186 -13.77 10.06 18.44
C TYR A 186 -12.79 11.22 18.32
N GLY A 187 -12.19 11.60 19.46
CA GLY A 187 -11.17 12.65 19.55
C GLY A 187 -9.72 12.15 19.45
N GLY A 188 -9.47 11.05 18.72
CA GLY A 188 -8.13 10.48 18.49
C GLY A 188 -7.64 9.44 19.50
N ASN A 189 -8.27 9.37 20.68
CA ASN A 189 -7.91 8.38 21.72
C ASN A 189 -9.05 7.40 22.01
N SER A 190 -10.26 7.91 22.17
CA SER A 190 -11.43 7.13 22.59
C SER A 190 -12.71 7.72 22.02
N TRP A 191 -13.70 6.85 21.85
CA TRP A 191 -15.06 7.25 21.53
C TRP A 191 -15.79 7.77 22.77
N SER A 192 -16.58 8.82 22.60
CA SER A 192 -17.41 9.43 23.63
C SER A 192 -18.83 9.64 23.12
N ILE A 193 -19.84 9.46 23.98
CA ILE A 193 -21.24 9.70 23.63
C ILE A 193 -21.53 11.20 23.74
N MET A 194 -22.17 11.76 22.71
CA MET A 194 -22.67 13.13 22.70
C MET A 194 -24.20 13.16 22.85
N SER A 195 -24.72 14.21 23.48
CA SER A 195 -26.18 14.42 23.56
C SER A 195 -26.71 15.09 22.30
N GLY A 196 -27.52 14.37 21.52
CA GLY A 196 -28.21 14.86 20.33
C GLY A 196 -29.61 15.45 20.58
N ASN A 197 -30.12 15.35 21.82
CA ASN A 197 -31.49 15.74 22.20
C ASN A 197 -32.61 15.11 21.35
N THR A 198 -32.36 13.95 20.76
CA THR A 198 -33.35 13.14 20.05
C THR A 198 -33.28 11.70 20.53
N THR A 199 -34.37 10.96 20.36
CA THR A 199 -34.42 9.50 20.53
C THR A 199 -34.70 8.80 19.20
N GLN A 200 -34.81 9.54 18.10
CA GLN A 200 -35.02 8.99 16.77
C GLN A 200 -33.73 8.31 16.30
N ARG A 201 -33.85 7.20 15.57
CA ARG A 201 -32.72 6.56 14.90
C ARG A 201 -32.14 7.55 13.89
N LEU A 202 -30.82 7.72 13.93
CA LEU A 202 -30.06 8.49 12.96
C LEU A 202 -29.46 7.50 11.95
N GLU A 203 -29.55 7.82 10.67
CA GLU A 203 -29.16 6.95 9.55
C GLU A 203 -27.92 7.46 8.82
N GLY A 204 -27.89 8.74 8.45
CA GLY A 204 -26.80 9.34 7.69
C GLY A 204 -26.10 10.46 8.45
N ILE A 205 -24.82 10.68 8.15
CA ILE A 205 -24.02 11.77 8.71
C ILE A 205 -23.01 12.30 7.70
N TRP A 206 -22.86 13.63 7.67
CA TRP A 206 -21.85 14.31 6.86
C TRP A 206 -21.45 15.63 7.52
N GLY A 207 -20.22 16.09 7.31
CA GLY A 207 -19.78 17.39 7.78
C GLY A 207 -18.93 18.14 6.76
N SER A 208 -18.94 19.47 6.87
CA SER A 208 -18.03 20.35 6.14
C SER A 208 -16.77 20.68 6.95
N SER A 209 -16.83 20.54 8.27
CA SER A 209 -15.71 20.79 9.20
C SER A 209 -15.94 20.08 10.54
N PRO A 210 -14.94 20.00 11.44
CA PRO A 210 -15.11 19.48 12.81
C PRO A 210 -16.24 20.15 13.61
N THR A 211 -16.63 21.36 13.21
CA THR A 211 -17.59 22.20 13.90
C THR A 211 -18.89 22.43 13.12
N ASP A 212 -19.08 21.69 12.03
CA ASP A 212 -20.22 21.87 11.13
C ASP A 212 -20.59 20.52 10.51
N VAL A 213 -21.48 19.80 11.19
CA VAL A 213 -21.84 18.41 10.90
C VAL A 213 -23.35 18.25 10.93
N PHE A 214 -23.90 17.55 9.95
CA PHE A 214 -25.32 17.23 9.81
C PHE A 214 -25.53 15.73 10.03
N ALA A 215 -26.55 15.38 10.81
CA ALA A 215 -27.02 14.02 10.97
C ALA A 215 -28.51 13.95 10.64
N VAL A 216 -28.91 12.95 9.86
CA VAL A 216 -30.29 12.77 9.40
C VAL A 216 -30.84 11.43 9.86
N GLY A 217 -32.17 11.29 9.95
CA GLY A 217 -32.76 10.04 10.40
C GLY A 217 -34.28 9.93 10.30
N GLU A 218 -34.80 9.01 11.10
CA GLU A 218 -36.23 8.68 11.17
C GLU A 218 -37.10 9.89 11.52
N ASN A 219 -38.36 9.84 11.09
CA ASN A 219 -39.36 10.89 11.34
C ASN A 219 -38.91 12.30 10.89
N GLY A 220 -38.17 12.38 9.78
CA GLY A 220 -37.68 13.64 9.21
C GLY A 220 -36.64 14.35 10.09
N THR A 221 -35.96 13.63 10.98
CA THR A 221 -35.00 14.22 11.92
C THR A 221 -33.80 14.78 11.15
N ILE A 222 -33.47 16.04 11.39
CA ILE A 222 -32.19 16.65 11.02
C ILE A 222 -31.58 17.30 12.26
N LEU A 223 -30.36 16.93 12.59
CA LEU A 223 -29.55 17.56 13.62
C LEU A 223 -28.34 18.24 12.98
N HIS A 224 -28.01 19.44 13.46
CA HIS A 224 -26.84 20.20 13.05
C HIS A 224 -25.94 20.48 14.25
N TYR A 225 -24.68 20.05 14.15
CA TYR A 225 -23.64 20.34 15.11
C TYR A 225 -22.94 21.64 14.74
N ASN A 226 -23.01 22.62 15.64
CA ASN A 226 -22.42 23.96 15.43
C ASN A 226 -21.03 24.12 16.09
N GLY A 227 -20.33 23.02 16.36
CA GLY A 227 -19.05 23.02 17.07
C GLY A 227 -19.15 23.06 18.59
N SER A 228 -20.37 23.06 19.14
CA SER A 228 -20.60 22.99 20.59
C SER A 228 -21.74 22.06 20.93
N THR A 229 -22.87 22.18 20.25
CA THR A 229 -24.09 21.42 20.53
C THR A 229 -24.78 20.97 19.25
N TRP A 230 -25.49 19.85 19.33
CA TRP A 230 -26.42 19.41 18.30
C TRP A 230 -27.75 20.16 18.45
N VAL A 231 -28.22 20.76 17.37
CA VAL A 231 -29.48 21.52 17.31
C VAL A 231 -30.39 20.89 16.26
N SER A 232 -31.67 20.71 16.59
CA SER A 232 -32.66 20.20 15.63
C SER A 232 -33.01 21.27 14.59
N MET A 233 -33.14 20.85 13.34
CA MET A 233 -33.60 21.68 12.22
C MET A 233 -34.94 21.17 11.69
N ASP A 234 -35.80 22.08 11.23
CA ASP A 234 -37.04 21.71 10.55
C ASP A 234 -36.72 21.24 9.12
N SER A 235 -37.05 19.99 8.82
CA SER A 235 -36.89 19.38 7.50
C SER A 235 -38.11 19.62 6.59
N GLY A 236 -39.25 20.05 7.15
CA GLY A 236 -40.51 20.14 6.43
C GLY A 236 -41.16 18.80 6.10
N THR A 237 -40.64 17.66 6.62
CA THR A 237 -41.18 16.32 6.38
C THR A 237 -41.17 15.47 7.65
N THR A 238 -41.95 14.38 7.63
CA THR A 238 -41.91 13.31 8.65
C THR A 238 -41.41 11.99 8.06
N LEU A 239 -40.99 11.99 6.80
CA LEU A 239 -40.42 10.81 6.16
C LEU A 239 -39.00 10.55 6.67
N PRO A 240 -38.54 9.29 6.75
CA PRO A 240 -37.18 8.98 7.15
C PRO A 240 -36.19 9.57 6.15
N LEU A 241 -35.14 10.24 6.65
CA LEU A 241 -34.00 10.66 5.86
C LEU A 241 -32.85 9.67 6.11
N ARG A 242 -32.21 9.20 5.04
CA ARG A 242 -31.25 8.08 5.08
C ARG A 242 -29.83 8.53 4.75
N GLY A 243 -29.66 9.29 3.68
CA GLY A 243 -28.38 9.82 3.23
C GLY A 243 -28.30 11.34 3.37
N VAL A 244 -27.08 11.85 3.60
CA VAL A 244 -26.80 13.28 3.64
C VAL A 244 -25.40 13.56 3.11
N TRP A 245 -25.28 14.56 2.25
CA TRP A 245 -24.00 15.03 1.71
C TRP A 245 -24.08 16.51 1.38
N GLY A 246 -22.97 17.24 1.49
CA GLY A 246 -22.93 18.64 1.06
C GLY A 246 -21.65 19.00 0.32
N SER A 247 -21.71 20.07 -0.47
CA SER A 247 -20.52 20.69 -1.05
C SER A 247 -19.92 21.76 -0.12
N SER A 248 -20.74 22.30 0.80
CA SER A 248 -20.36 23.29 1.79
C SER A 248 -21.34 23.30 2.97
N SER A 249 -21.09 24.12 3.99
CA SER A 249 -22.00 24.31 5.12
C SER A 249 -23.35 24.92 4.76
N THR A 250 -23.49 25.49 3.56
CA THR A 250 -24.69 26.15 3.06
C THR A 250 -25.25 25.51 1.80
N ASP A 251 -24.77 24.32 1.45
CA ASP A 251 -25.20 23.58 0.27
C ASP A 251 -25.16 22.09 0.58
N VAL A 252 -26.26 21.60 1.15
CA VAL A 252 -26.38 20.22 1.68
C VAL A 252 -27.63 19.57 1.14
N PHE A 253 -27.50 18.34 0.66
CA PHE A 253 -28.57 17.48 0.20
C PHE A 253 -28.86 16.40 1.24
N ALA A 254 -30.14 16.09 1.43
CA ALA A 254 -30.59 14.95 2.22
C ALA A 254 -31.62 14.16 1.42
N VAL A 255 -31.49 12.84 1.43
CA VAL A 255 -32.35 11.93 0.65
C VAL A 255 -33.02 10.92 1.55
N GLY A 256 -34.20 10.47 1.16
CA GLY A 256 -34.87 9.40 1.87
C GLY A 256 -36.34 9.22 1.48
N GLY A 257 -37.09 8.70 2.44
CA GLY A 257 -38.52 8.51 2.37
C GLY A 257 -38.95 7.34 1.50
N TRP A 258 -40.23 7.38 1.13
CA TRP A 258 -40.89 6.32 0.36
C TRP A 258 -41.36 6.85 -1.03
N THR A 259 -40.98 8.08 -1.39
CA THR A 259 -41.46 8.84 -2.56
C THR A 259 -40.33 9.49 -3.37
N SER A 260 -39.08 9.08 -3.14
CA SER A 260 -37.85 9.66 -3.72
C SER A 260 -37.61 11.12 -3.35
N ASP A 261 -37.91 11.51 -2.11
CA ASP A 261 -37.82 12.91 -1.73
C ASP A 261 -36.35 13.31 -1.55
N ILE A 262 -35.97 14.39 -2.22
CA ILE A 262 -34.65 15.01 -2.10
C ILE A 262 -34.86 16.41 -1.54
N PHE A 263 -34.21 16.68 -0.41
CA PHE A 263 -34.22 17.97 0.27
C PHE A 263 -32.88 18.66 0.08
N HIS A 264 -32.92 19.98 -0.03
CA HIS A 264 -31.75 20.82 -0.18
C HIS A 264 -31.75 21.93 0.86
N TYR A 265 -30.61 22.12 1.50
CA TYR A 265 -30.32 23.20 2.44
C TYR A 265 -29.49 24.27 1.74
N ASP A 266 -30.05 25.47 1.66
CA ASP A 266 -29.46 26.64 1.01
C ASP A 266 -28.64 27.54 1.96
N GLY A 267 -28.34 27.04 3.16
CA GLY A 267 -27.74 27.83 4.24
C GLY A 267 -28.75 28.55 5.13
N THR A 268 -30.04 28.47 4.81
CA THR A 268 -31.12 29.08 5.62
C THR A 268 -32.25 28.12 5.95
N SER A 269 -32.68 27.29 5.01
CA SER A 269 -33.81 26.38 5.21
C SER A 269 -33.70 25.13 4.35
N TRP A 270 -34.31 24.04 4.82
CA TRP A 270 -34.47 22.82 4.04
C TRP A 270 -35.72 22.92 3.16
N THR A 271 -35.56 22.67 1.86
CA THR A 271 -36.67 22.68 0.90
C THR A 271 -36.66 21.43 0.03
N PRO A 272 -37.82 20.86 -0.33
CA PRO A 272 -37.88 19.75 -1.27
C PRO A 272 -37.54 20.25 -2.68
N VAL A 273 -36.48 19.71 -3.27
CA VAL A 273 -36.02 20.06 -4.64
C VAL A 273 -36.39 19.00 -5.67
N TYR A 274 -36.73 17.80 -5.21
CA TYR A 274 -37.31 16.76 -6.04
C TYR A 274 -38.35 15.99 -5.25
N THR A 275 -39.54 15.90 -5.83
CA THR A 275 -40.64 15.04 -5.37
C THR A 275 -41.20 14.36 -6.61
N SER A 276 -41.26 13.03 -6.63
CA SER A 276 -41.76 12.35 -7.81
C SER A 276 -43.27 12.60 -7.96
N ALA A 277 -43.70 13.08 -9.12
CA ALA A 277 -45.12 13.36 -9.41
C ALA A 277 -45.94 12.11 -9.75
N GLY A 278 -45.44 10.90 -9.43
CA GLY A 278 -45.93 9.62 -9.94
C GLY A 278 -46.35 8.62 -8.86
N SER A 279 -47.05 7.57 -9.29
CA SER A 279 -47.54 6.46 -8.46
C SER A 279 -46.46 5.44 -8.04
N PHE A 280 -45.17 5.81 -8.14
CA PHE A 280 -44.06 4.95 -7.78
C PHE A 280 -43.54 5.31 -6.39
N THR A 281 -43.46 4.33 -5.51
CA THR A 281 -42.93 4.48 -4.16
C THR A 281 -41.44 4.14 -4.19
N ASN A 282 -40.58 5.05 -4.62
CA ASN A 282 -39.14 4.77 -4.64
C ASN A 282 -38.47 5.24 -3.35
N ARG A 283 -37.45 4.52 -2.94
CA ARG A 283 -36.67 4.74 -1.72
C ARG A 283 -35.28 5.17 -2.14
N LEU A 284 -34.80 6.28 -1.60
CA LEU A 284 -33.40 6.68 -1.72
C LEU A 284 -32.70 6.36 -0.41
N TYR A 285 -31.51 5.78 -0.49
CA TYR A 285 -30.74 5.34 0.66
C TYR A 285 -29.53 6.23 0.91
N ASP A 286 -28.82 6.64 -0.13
CA ASP A 286 -27.67 7.53 0.02
C ASP A 286 -27.51 8.56 -1.11
N VAL A 287 -26.70 9.60 -0.83
CA VAL A 287 -26.38 10.71 -1.71
C VAL A 287 -24.91 11.10 -1.60
N TRP A 288 -24.27 11.30 -2.74
CA TRP A 288 -22.89 11.78 -2.83
C TRP A 288 -22.75 12.76 -3.99
N GLY A 289 -21.88 13.75 -3.88
CA GLY A 289 -21.56 14.65 -4.98
C GLY A 289 -20.07 14.94 -5.13
N SER A 290 -19.68 15.31 -6.34
CA SER A 290 -18.34 15.86 -6.62
C SER A 290 -18.33 17.40 -6.49
N SER A 291 -19.50 18.04 -6.64
CA SER A 291 -19.70 19.49 -6.55
C SER A 291 -21.17 19.82 -6.28
N SER A 292 -21.49 21.10 -6.05
CA SER A 292 -22.87 21.57 -5.90
C SER A 292 -23.75 21.38 -7.15
N SER A 293 -23.15 21.05 -8.30
CA SER A 293 -23.82 20.84 -9.58
C SER A 293 -23.62 19.44 -10.16
N ASP A 294 -23.09 18.50 -9.37
CA ASP A 294 -22.85 17.13 -9.79
C ASP A 294 -23.05 16.20 -8.60
N VAL A 295 -24.29 15.73 -8.44
CA VAL A 295 -24.74 14.98 -7.26
C VAL A 295 -25.48 13.72 -7.71
N PHE A 296 -25.18 12.60 -7.09
CA PHE A 296 -25.77 11.30 -7.33
C PHE A 296 -26.58 10.87 -6.10
N ALA A 297 -27.74 10.28 -6.33
CA ALA A 297 -28.53 9.65 -5.28
C ALA A 297 -28.91 8.24 -5.71
N VAL A 298 -28.79 7.28 -4.79
CA VAL A 298 -29.01 5.86 -5.08
C VAL A 298 -30.13 5.29 -4.24
N GLY A 299 -30.79 4.26 -4.77
CA GLY A 299 -32.05 3.80 -4.25
C GLY A 299 -32.56 2.51 -4.86
N ASP A 300 -33.83 2.25 -4.58
CA ASP A 300 -34.63 1.24 -5.26
C ASP A 300 -36.09 1.69 -5.47
N ASP A 301 -36.80 1.01 -6.37
CA ASP A 301 -38.26 1.02 -6.42
C ASP A 301 -38.83 0.07 -5.35
N PHE A 302 -39.76 0.46 -4.48
CA PHE A 302 -40.28 -0.43 -3.40
C PHE A 302 -40.84 -1.78 -3.89
N ASN A 303 -41.35 -1.84 -5.12
CA ASN A 303 -41.82 -3.05 -5.77
C ASN A 303 -41.62 -2.91 -7.30
N PRO A 304 -40.66 -3.63 -7.92
CA PRO A 304 -40.10 -4.91 -7.46
C PRO A 304 -38.68 -4.86 -6.83
N GLN A 305 -38.24 -3.75 -6.23
CA GLN A 305 -36.86 -3.55 -5.71
C GLN A 305 -35.82 -3.33 -6.81
N ASP A 306 -36.23 -2.72 -7.90
CA ASP A 306 -35.33 -2.36 -8.98
C ASP A 306 -34.41 -1.22 -8.56
N GLY A 307 -33.10 -1.47 -8.60
CA GLY A 307 -32.08 -0.49 -8.21
C GLY A 307 -32.13 0.74 -9.11
N MET A 308 -31.93 1.92 -8.52
CA MET A 308 -31.93 3.17 -9.25
C MET A 308 -30.76 4.07 -8.88
N ILE A 309 -30.33 4.84 -9.88
CA ILE A 309 -29.36 5.91 -9.71
C ILE A 309 -29.94 7.17 -10.35
N MET A 310 -30.06 8.21 -9.55
CA MET A 310 -30.48 9.56 -9.94
C MET A 310 -29.25 10.46 -9.99
N HIS A 311 -29.26 11.45 -10.89
CA HIS A 311 -28.18 12.41 -11.06
C HIS A 311 -28.73 13.85 -11.15
N TYR A 312 -28.03 14.77 -10.51
CA TYR A 312 -28.27 16.21 -10.53
C TYR A 312 -27.16 16.89 -11.31
N ASP A 313 -27.53 17.59 -12.37
CA ASP A 313 -26.61 18.28 -13.29
C ASP A 313 -26.41 19.79 -12.95
N GLY A 314 -26.84 20.21 -11.76
CA GLY A 314 -26.86 21.62 -11.36
C GLY A 314 -28.11 22.38 -11.79
N GLN A 315 -29.03 21.74 -12.52
CA GLN A 315 -30.30 22.33 -12.92
C GLN A 315 -31.49 21.45 -12.51
N SER A 316 -31.38 20.13 -12.71
CA SER A 316 -32.49 19.21 -12.46
C SER A 316 -32.00 17.80 -12.10
N TRP A 317 -32.83 17.10 -11.33
CA TRP A 317 -32.63 15.68 -11.04
C TRP A 317 -33.23 14.83 -12.17
N ALA A 318 -32.46 13.87 -12.65
CA ALA A 318 -32.87 12.92 -13.68
C ALA A 318 -32.50 11.48 -13.30
N LEU A 319 -33.31 10.52 -13.75
CA LEU A 319 -32.98 9.10 -13.64
C LEU A 319 -31.88 8.76 -14.64
N MET A 320 -30.76 8.25 -14.13
CA MET A 320 -29.60 7.88 -14.92
C MET A 320 -29.54 6.38 -15.20
N LEU A 321 -29.88 5.55 -14.20
CA LEU A 321 -29.90 4.11 -14.31
C LEU A 321 -31.13 3.53 -13.61
N ARG A 322 -31.73 2.50 -14.21
CA ARG A 322 -32.70 1.61 -13.56
C ARG A 322 -32.38 0.17 -13.91
N GLU A 323 -32.14 -0.64 -12.89
CA GLU A 323 -31.81 -2.05 -13.00
C GLU A 323 -33.04 -2.89 -12.68
N PHE A 324 -33.55 -3.61 -13.66
CA PHE A 324 -34.72 -4.50 -13.50
C PHE A 324 -34.32 -5.87 -12.93
N THR A 325 -33.53 -5.85 -11.85
CA THR A 325 -32.87 -7.01 -11.27
C THR A 325 -33.35 -7.33 -9.85
N THR A 326 -34.32 -6.57 -9.31
CA THR A 326 -34.81 -6.73 -7.93
C THR A 326 -33.72 -6.58 -6.85
N THR A 327 -32.64 -5.85 -7.16
CA THR A 327 -31.54 -5.53 -6.24
C THR A 327 -31.40 -4.02 -6.13
N GLY A 328 -31.57 -3.48 -4.92
CA GLY A 328 -31.40 -2.05 -4.63
C GLY A 328 -29.94 -1.63 -4.48
N PHE A 329 -29.67 -0.34 -4.69
CA PHE A 329 -28.41 0.28 -4.28
C PHE A 329 -28.59 0.91 -2.90
N GLU A 330 -27.62 0.73 -2.02
CA GLU A 330 -27.67 1.15 -0.62
C GLU A 330 -26.75 2.34 -0.36
N ASP A 331 -25.61 2.42 -1.07
CA ASP A 331 -24.63 3.47 -0.83
C ASP A 331 -23.90 3.90 -2.11
N VAL A 332 -23.42 5.15 -2.14
CA VAL A 332 -22.75 5.75 -3.29
C VAL A 332 -21.54 6.60 -2.88
N TRP A 333 -20.44 6.43 -3.62
CA TRP A 333 -19.25 7.24 -3.41
C TRP A 333 -18.50 7.45 -4.72
N GLY A 334 -17.85 8.59 -4.90
CA GLY A 334 -16.98 8.83 -6.05
C GLY A 334 -15.65 9.50 -5.69
N SER A 335 -14.66 9.31 -6.56
CA SER A 335 -13.39 10.05 -6.50
C SER A 335 -13.39 11.27 -7.43
N SER A 336 -14.26 11.29 -8.43
CA SER A 336 -14.43 12.37 -9.40
C SER A 336 -15.82 12.26 -10.07
N PRO A 337 -16.26 13.26 -10.86
CA PRO A 337 -17.50 13.17 -11.66
C PRO A 337 -17.55 11.94 -12.58
N ASP A 338 -16.38 11.49 -13.03
CA ASP A 338 -16.22 10.39 -13.99
C ASP A 338 -15.77 9.08 -13.32
N ASN A 339 -15.82 9.01 -11.99
CA ASN A 339 -15.40 7.84 -11.23
C ASN A 339 -16.26 7.69 -9.98
N VAL A 340 -17.43 7.08 -10.16
CA VAL A 340 -18.45 6.90 -9.11
C VAL A 340 -18.80 5.43 -8.96
N PHE A 341 -18.96 4.98 -7.73
CA PHE A 341 -19.30 3.61 -7.37
C PHE A 341 -20.62 3.60 -6.62
N ALA A 342 -21.47 2.63 -6.94
CA ALA A 342 -22.70 2.34 -6.21
C ALA A 342 -22.71 0.86 -5.80
N VAL A 343 -23.04 0.59 -4.55
CA VAL A 343 -23.09 -0.77 -3.99
C VAL A 343 -24.45 -1.03 -3.35
N GLY A 344 -24.83 -2.30 -3.19
CA GLY A 344 -26.08 -2.61 -2.49
C GLY A 344 -26.41 -4.09 -2.36
N ASP A 345 -27.68 -4.40 -2.64
CA ASP A 345 -28.25 -5.71 -2.39
C ASP A 345 -27.56 -6.83 -3.16
N GLN A 346 -27.38 -7.99 -2.51
CA GLN A 346 -26.74 -9.19 -3.07
C GLN A 346 -25.35 -8.91 -3.66
N GLY A 347 -24.66 -7.89 -3.14
CA GLY A 347 -23.32 -7.51 -3.57
C GLY A 347 -23.27 -6.80 -4.91
N VAL A 348 -24.42 -6.32 -5.42
CA VAL A 348 -24.48 -5.52 -6.64
C VAL A 348 -23.50 -4.36 -6.51
N THR A 349 -22.63 -4.24 -7.51
CA THR A 349 -21.60 -3.20 -7.56
C THR A 349 -21.61 -2.61 -8.97
N LYS A 350 -21.70 -1.30 -9.07
CA LYS A 350 -21.65 -0.56 -10.34
C LYS A 350 -20.54 0.49 -10.28
N HIS A 351 -19.89 0.70 -11.42
CA HIS A 351 -18.89 1.74 -11.61
C HIS A 351 -19.27 2.63 -12.78
N TYR A 352 -19.28 3.94 -12.56
CA TYR A 352 -19.45 4.96 -13.56
C TYR A 352 -18.09 5.51 -13.97
N ASN A 353 -17.84 5.53 -15.28
CA ASN A 353 -16.57 5.96 -15.87
C ASN A 353 -16.66 7.32 -16.62
N GLY A 354 -17.70 8.11 -16.35
CA GLY A 354 -17.98 9.36 -17.09
C GLY A 354 -18.83 9.19 -18.35
N THR A 355 -19.02 7.95 -18.83
CA THR A 355 -19.82 7.67 -20.04
C THR A 355 -20.99 6.73 -19.80
N GLY A 356 -20.84 5.81 -18.84
CA GLY A 356 -21.89 4.85 -18.51
C GLY A 356 -21.55 4.03 -17.27
N TRP A 357 -22.58 3.36 -16.72
CA TRP A 357 -22.46 2.46 -15.58
C TRP A 357 -22.16 1.04 -16.04
N THR A 358 -21.14 0.41 -15.47
CA THR A 358 -20.77 -0.99 -15.70
C THR A 358 -20.87 -1.80 -14.43
N SER A 359 -21.38 -3.04 -14.53
CA SER A 359 -21.40 -3.98 -13.40
C SER A 359 -20.00 -4.47 -13.06
N MET A 360 -19.75 -4.61 -11.76
CA MET A 360 -18.58 -5.28 -11.20
C MET A 360 -19.05 -6.38 -10.26
N TYR A 361 -18.17 -7.35 -10.00
CA TYR A 361 -18.38 -8.37 -8.98
C TYR A 361 -17.46 -8.09 -7.79
N ALA A 362 -18.05 -7.80 -6.63
CA ALA A 362 -17.29 -7.59 -5.40
C ALA A 362 -17.46 -8.74 -4.40
N THR A 363 -18.70 -9.17 -4.18
CA THR A 363 -19.09 -10.28 -3.30
C THR A 363 -20.51 -10.72 -3.63
N ALA A 364 -20.97 -11.83 -3.05
CA ALA A 364 -22.39 -12.22 -3.06
C ALA A 364 -23.17 -11.69 -1.84
N ASP A 365 -22.49 -11.15 -0.82
CA ASP A 365 -23.11 -10.59 0.38
C ASP A 365 -23.68 -9.19 0.13
N TRP A 366 -24.71 -8.81 0.89
CA TRP A 366 -25.23 -7.44 0.88
C TRP A 366 -24.12 -6.43 1.25
N LEU A 367 -23.95 -5.40 0.43
CA LEU A 367 -23.11 -4.24 0.74
C LEU A 367 -23.98 -3.09 1.22
N LYS A 368 -23.51 -2.36 2.23
CA LYS A 368 -24.25 -1.29 2.93
C LYS A 368 -23.51 0.03 2.98
N GLY A 369 -22.18 0.01 2.87
CA GLY A 369 -21.36 1.22 2.81
C GLY A 369 -20.23 1.06 1.79
N VAL A 370 -19.83 2.15 1.15
CA VAL A 370 -18.72 2.27 0.22
C VAL A 370 -18.00 3.61 0.42
N TRP A 371 -16.67 3.56 0.53
CA TRP A 371 -15.84 4.74 0.60
C TRP A 371 -14.47 4.46 0.03
N GLY A 372 -13.89 5.44 -0.65
CA GLY A 372 -12.52 5.36 -1.15
C GLY A 372 -11.63 6.52 -0.76
N SER A 373 -10.33 6.26 -0.74
CA SER A 373 -9.30 7.30 -0.68
C SER A 373 -8.83 7.75 -2.07
N SER A 374 -9.06 6.92 -3.09
CA SER A 374 -8.83 7.21 -4.51
C SER A 374 -9.63 6.24 -5.37
N ALA A 375 -9.62 6.44 -6.70
CA ALA A 375 -10.23 5.51 -7.66
C ALA A 375 -9.72 4.06 -7.55
N ASN A 376 -8.52 3.88 -6.98
CA ASN A 376 -7.84 2.58 -6.87
C ASN A 376 -7.71 2.11 -5.41
N ASN A 377 -8.45 2.72 -4.49
CA ASN A 377 -8.43 2.32 -3.09
C ASN A 377 -9.78 2.59 -2.47
N ILE A 378 -10.66 1.60 -2.58
CA ILE A 378 -12.06 1.68 -2.18
C ILE A 378 -12.38 0.52 -1.26
N PHE A 379 -13.04 0.79 -0.16
CA PHE A 379 -13.59 -0.21 0.73
C PHE A 379 -15.09 -0.24 0.57
N ALA A 380 -15.67 -1.44 0.50
CA ALA A 380 -17.10 -1.63 0.69
C ALA A 380 -17.34 -2.62 1.83
N VAL A 381 -18.38 -2.36 2.62
CA VAL A 381 -18.69 -3.10 3.84
C VAL A 381 -20.15 -3.52 3.86
N GLY A 382 -20.49 -4.59 4.57
CA GLY A 382 -21.87 -5.03 4.60
C GLY A 382 -22.20 -6.20 5.52
N GLY A 383 -23.14 -7.02 5.05
CA GLY A 383 -23.73 -8.13 5.80
C GLY A 383 -22.69 -9.12 6.32
N GLY A 384 -22.96 -9.76 7.47
CA GLY A 384 -22.09 -10.83 7.98
C GLY A 384 -20.67 -10.40 8.39
N GLY A 385 -20.40 -9.10 8.53
CA GLY A 385 -19.05 -8.58 8.78
C GLY A 385 -18.20 -8.49 7.50
N THR A 386 -18.83 -8.53 6.32
CA THR A 386 -18.13 -8.48 5.03
C THR A 386 -17.43 -7.15 4.84
N ILE A 387 -16.17 -7.24 4.42
CA ILE A 387 -15.35 -6.12 3.96
C ILE A 387 -14.68 -6.58 2.67
N VAL A 388 -14.80 -5.79 1.62
CA VAL A 388 -14.11 -5.98 0.35
C VAL A 388 -13.32 -4.71 0.02
N HIS A 389 -12.16 -4.87 -0.60
CA HIS A 389 -11.27 -3.78 -0.98
C HIS A 389 -10.96 -3.83 -2.48
N TYR A 390 -11.17 -2.71 -3.17
CA TYR A 390 -10.83 -2.50 -4.55
C TYR A 390 -9.48 -1.79 -4.66
N ASP A 391 -8.56 -2.39 -5.40
CA ASP A 391 -7.19 -1.91 -5.59
C ASP A 391 -6.96 -1.16 -6.92
N GLY A 392 -8.04 -0.85 -7.65
CA GLY A 392 -7.99 -0.30 -9.00
C GLY A 392 -8.07 -1.35 -10.11
N TYR A 393 -7.99 -2.64 -9.75
CA TYR A 393 -8.08 -3.75 -10.69
C TYR A 393 -9.18 -4.72 -10.29
N SER A 394 -9.22 -5.15 -9.04
CA SER A 394 -10.12 -6.19 -8.55
C SER A 394 -10.59 -5.94 -7.12
N TRP A 395 -11.72 -6.52 -6.78
CA TRP A 395 -12.23 -6.56 -5.40
C TRP A 395 -11.66 -7.79 -4.69
N SER A 396 -11.17 -7.60 -3.46
CA SER A 396 -10.66 -8.68 -2.61
C SER A 396 -11.25 -8.64 -1.22
N SER A 397 -11.65 -9.79 -0.69
CA SER A 397 -12.23 -9.89 0.66
C SER A 397 -11.18 -9.70 1.75
N MET A 398 -11.55 -8.98 2.82
CA MET A 398 -10.72 -8.76 4.00
C MET A 398 -11.40 -9.29 5.26
N SER A 399 -10.59 -9.81 6.20
CA SER A 399 -11.11 -10.23 7.49
C SER A 399 -11.43 -9.01 8.37
N SER A 400 -12.68 -8.92 8.82
CA SER A 400 -13.16 -7.89 9.75
C SER A 400 -12.96 -8.27 11.23
N GLY A 401 -12.78 -9.57 11.51
CA GLY A 401 -12.75 -10.11 12.87
C GLY A 401 -14.12 -10.14 13.57
N THR A 402 -15.21 -9.94 12.84
CA THR A 402 -16.59 -10.00 13.37
C THR A 402 -17.54 -10.64 12.36
N THR A 403 -18.69 -11.11 12.84
CA THR A 403 -19.82 -11.56 12.01
C THR A 403 -20.98 -10.56 12.03
N ASN A 404 -20.86 -9.46 12.78
CA ASN A 404 -21.88 -8.44 12.83
C ASN A 404 -21.89 -7.66 11.51
N GLY A 405 -23.09 -7.44 10.95
CA GLY A 405 -23.25 -6.60 9.76
C GLY A 405 -22.65 -5.22 9.97
N LEU A 406 -21.84 -4.78 9.00
CA LEU A 406 -21.34 -3.42 8.89
C LEU A 406 -22.35 -2.60 8.10
N GLN A 407 -22.51 -1.34 8.48
CA GLN A 407 -23.54 -0.45 7.93
C GLN A 407 -22.94 0.68 7.12
N ASP A 408 -21.77 1.19 7.52
CA ASP A 408 -21.15 2.30 6.82
C ASP A 408 -19.63 2.30 7.05
N VAL A 409 -18.89 2.94 6.14
CA VAL A 409 -17.43 3.02 6.10
C VAL A 409 -16.99 4.43 5.70
N TRP A 410 -15.99 4.94 6.41
CA TRP A 410 -15.37 6.22 6.10
C TRP A 410 -13.88 6.17 6.44
N GLY A 411 -13.05 6.88 5.69
CA GLY A 411 -11.62 6.98 6.01
C GLY A 411 -11.06 8.38 5.87
N SER A 412 -9.92 8.58 6.53
CA SER A 412 -9.08 9.78 6.35
C SER A 412 -7.96 9.54 5.35
N SER A 413 -7.62 8.27 5.08
CA SER A 413 -6.62 7.84 4.11
C SER A 413 -6.83 6.36 3.76
N ALA A 414 -6.10 5.86 2.77
CA ALA A 414 -6.03 4.43 2.43
C ALA A 414 -5.61 3.51 3.60
N THR A 415 -5.04 4.08 4.67
CA THR A 415 -4.42 3.35 5.78
C THR A 415 -5.07 3.61 7.13
N ASP A 416 -6.11 4.45 7.15
CA ASP A 416 -6.82 4.83 8.36
C ASP A 416 -8.30 5.04 8.02
N THR A 417 -9.01 3.92 8.08
CA THR A 417 -10.41 3.76 7.70
C THR A 417 -11.18 3.21 8.89
N PHE A 418 -12.41 3.65 9.06
CA PHE A 418 -13.34 3.21 10.08
C PHE A 418 -14.55 2.56 9.42
N ALA A 419 -15.08 1.52 10.06
CA ALA A 419 -16.36 0.92 9.69
C ALA A 419 -17.21 0.77 10.95
N VAL A 420 -18.50 1.03 10.83
CA VAL A 420 -19.46 0.92 11.94
C VAL A 420 -20.56 -0.06 11.58
N GLY A 421 -21.25 -0.59 12.59
CA GLY A 421 -22.39 -1.45 12.29
C GLY A 421 -23.20 -1.93 13.49
N LEU A 422 -23.76 -3.12 13.32
CA LEU A 422 -24.70 -3.71 14.26
C LEU A 422 -24.06 -3.98 15.62
N TYR A 423 -24.91 -3.92 16.64
CA TYR A 423 -24.56 -4.06 18.06
C TYR A 423 -23.46 -3.11 18.55
N GLY A 424 -23.38 -1.91 17.96
CA GLY A 424 -22.43 -0.86 18.35
C GLY A 424 -21.01 -1.10 17.92
N ILE A 425 -20.78 -2.04 16.99
CA ILE A 425 -19.43 -2.39 16.56
C ILE A 425 -18.79 -1.24 15.80
N ILE A 426 -17.51 -1.00 16.11
CA ILE A 426 -16.66 -0.02 15.44
C ILE A 426 -15.35 -0.71 15.13
N LEU A 427 -14.94 -0.72 13.87
CA LEU A 427 -13.68 -1.26 13.40
C LEU A 427 -12.83 -0.11 12.90
N ARG A 428 -11.51 -0.25 13.06
CA ARG A 428 -10.52 0.64 12.46
C ARG A 428 -9.51 -0.19 11.70
N TYR A 429 -9.33 0.13 10.43
CA TYR A 429 -8.25 -0.34 9.60
C TYR A 429 -7.00 0.47 9.93
N GLN A 430 -5.95 -0.22 10.36
CA GLN A 430 -4.65 0.39 10.56
C GLN A 430 -3.59 -0.53 9.99
N LEU A 431 -2.62 0.03 9.26
CA LEU A 431 -1.38 -0.67 8.95
C LEU A 431 -0.82 -1.23 10.26
N GLN A 432 -0.48 -2.53 10.27
CA GLN A 432 0.27 -3.08 11.39
C GLN A 432 1.55 -2.24 11.47
N GLN A 433 1.77 -1.52 12.57
CA GLN A 433 3.10 -0.99 12.80
C GLN A 433 4.03 -2.20 12.89
N PRO A 434 5.21 -2.19 12.23
CA PRO A 434 6.16 -3.26 12.42
C PRO A 434 6.39 -3.38 13.92
N THR A 435 6.09 -4.55 14.48
CA THR A 435 6.43 -4.86 15.86
C THR A 435 7.89 -4.45 16.02
N PRO A 436 8.25 -3.54 16.95
CA PRO A 436 9.64 -3.13 17.07
C PRO A 436 10.45 -4.41 17.27
N THR A 437 11.30 -4.72 16.30
CA THR A 437 12.29 -5.77 16.48
C THR A 437 13.05 -5.37 17.73
N PRO A 438 13.20 -6.25 18.74
CA PRO A 438 13.88 -5.89 19.97
C PRO A 438 15.23 -5.30 19.59
N THR A 439 15.41 -4.00 19.88
CA THR A 439 16.65 -3.30 19.57
C THR A 439 17.78 -4.10 20.24
N PRO A 440 18.76 -4.63 19.50
CA PRO A 440 19.89 -5.29 20.13
C PRO A 440 20.55 -4.25 21.03
N THR A 441 20.64 -4.56 22.32
CA THR A 441 21.38 -3.75 23.30
C THR A 441 22.76 -3.46 22.70
N PRO A 442 23.15 -2.18 22.48
CA PRO A 442 24.42 -1.88 21.85
C PRO A 442 25.56 -2.49 22.68
N THR A 443 26.40 -3.29 22.03
CA THR A 443 27.62 -3.80 22.65
C THR A 443 28.51 -2.61 22.98
N PRO A 444 29.00 -2.46 24.23
CA PRO A 444 29.86 -1.33 24.59
C PRO A 444 31.11 -1.32 23.69
N SER A 445 31.37 -0.19 23.03
CA SER A 445 32.49 0.00 22.09
C SER A 445 33.41 1.14 22.55
N THR A 446 34.71 1.00 22.36
CA THR A 446 35.69 2.08 22.60
C THR A 446 36.03 2.77 21.27
N THR A 447 35.92 4.10 21.22
CA THR A 447 36.27 4.89 20.03
C THR A 447 37.44 5.83 20.33
N VAL A 448 38.45 5.80 19.47
CA VAL A 448 39.62 6.69 19.53
C VAL A 448 39.55 7.69 18.39
N THR A 449 39.75 8.97 18.68
CA THR A 449 39.71 10.08 17.70
C THR A 449 40.96 10.95 17.82
N GLY A 450 41.26 11.74 16.78
CA GLY A 450 42.35 12.74 16.80
C GLY A 450 43.73 12.21 16.40
N ILE A 451 43.80 11.10 15.66
CA ILE A 451 45.06 10.47 15.26
C ILE A 451 45.70 11.21 14.07
N THR A 452 46.71 12.04 14.32
CA THR A 452 47.42 12.80 13.27
C THR A 452 48.87 12.33 13.09
N ARG A 453 49.35 12.24 11.86
CA ARG A 453 50.78 11.98 11.53
C ARG A 453 51.41 13.21 10.90
N GLU A 454 52.60 13.57 11.36
CA GLU A 454 53.42 14.62 10.72
C GLU A 454 54.32 13.98 9.64
N VAL A 455 54.24 14.47 8.41
CA VAL A 455 55.11 14.03 7.30
C VAL A 455 55.75 15.26 6.69
N ASN A 456 57.09 15.34 6.75
CA ASN A 456 57.87 16.48 6.24
C ASN A 456 57.43 17.86 6.76
N GLY A 457 56.89 17.95 7.98
CA GLY A 457 56.48 19.20 8.63
C GLY A 457 55.01 19.58 8.49
N ASP A 458 54.20 18.77 7.80
CA ASP A 458 52.75 18.96 7.68
C ASP A 458 51.99 17.91 8.51
N ILE A 459 51.01 18.36 9.29
CA ILE A 459 50.11 17.52 10.11
C ILE A 459 48.92 17.08 9.25
N LEU A 460 48.78 15.78 9.00
CA LEU A 460 47.63 15.23 8.26
C LEU A 460 46.39 15.05 9.16
N PRO A 461 45.15 15.27 8.64
CA PRO A 461 43.92 15.20 9.42
C PRO A 461 43.60 13.80 9.95
N GLY A 462 42.84 13.80 11.05
CA GLY A 462 42.68 12.69 11.99
C GLY A 462 42.06 11.41 11.45
N VAL A 463 42.59 10.26 11.87
CA VAL A 463 41.92 8.94 11.76
C VAL A 463 41.15 8.64 13.05
N SER A 464 40.02 7.94 12.95
CA SER A 464 39.34 7.35 14.11
C SER A 464 39.18 5.85 13.96
N VAL A 465 39.44 5.09 15.03
CA VAL A 465 39.27 3.64 15.06
C VAL A 465 38.30 3.29 16.19
N THR A 466 37.29 2.48 15.88
CA THR A 466 36.30 1.97 16.83
C THR A 466 36.40 0.45 16.90
N ILE A 467 36.49 -0.09 18.12
CA ILE A 467 36.48 -1.53 18.39
C ILE A 467 35.41 -1.86 19.44
N ASP A 468 34.68 -2.94 19.23
CA ASP A 468 33.72 -3.48 20.20
C ASP A 468 34.44 -4.05 21.45
N GLY A 469 34.19 -3.48 22.63
CA GLY A 469 34.84 -3.83 23.91
C GLY A 469 35.41 -2.63 24.68
N VAL A 470 35.82 -2.84 25.94
CA VAL A 470 36.47 -1.83 26.80
C VAL A 470 38.00 -1.98 26.72
N GLY A 471 38.75 -0.91 26.47
CA GLY A 471 40.21 -0.96 26.37
C GLY A 471 40.92 0.38 26.57
N THR A 472 42.18 0.32 27.02
CA THR A 472 43.10 1.48 27.07
C THR A 472 43.92 1.57 25.79
N VAL A 473 44.20 2.80 25.34
CA VAL A 473 44.92 3.05 24.08
C VAL A 473 46.19 3.82 24.32
N VAL A 474 47.27 3.35 23.71
CA VAL A 474 48.59 4.01 23.73
C VAL A 474 49.06 4.17 22.29
N SER A 475 49.42 5.40 21.90
CA SER A 475 50.02 5.69 20.59
C SER A 475 51.53 5.83 20.72
N ASP A 476 52.29 5.25 19.81
CA ASP A 476 53.66 5.72 19.58
C ASP A 476 53.64 6.78 18.45
N GLN A 477 54.54 7.75 18.52
CA GLN A 477 54.59 8.89 17.60
C GLN A 477 55.00 8.50 16.15
N SER A 478 55.03 7.20 15.82
CA SER A 478 55.46 6.68 14.51
C SER A 478 54.29 6.23 13.63
N GLY A 479 53.04 6.42 14.06
CA GLY A 479 51.84 6.04 13.31
C GLY A 479 51.40 4.59 13.54
N ILE A 480 51.89 3.97 14.63
CA ILE A 480 51.48 2.64 15.09
C ILE A 480 50.62 2.82 16.35
N PHE A 481 49.44 2.19 16.36
CA PHE A 481 48.47 2.30 17.46
C PHE A 481 48.24 0.93 18.09
N GLN A 482 48.34 0.87 19.42
CA GLN A 482 48.06 -0.33 20.20
C GLN A 482 46.72 -0.17 20.93
N ILE A 483 45.78 -1.10 20.67
CA ILE A 483 44.49 -1.16 21.34
C ILE A 483 44.40 -2.49 22.09
N THR A 484 44.34 -2.44 23.42
CA THR A 484 44.20 -3.64 24.26
C THR A 484 42.73 -3.98 24.44
N VAL A 485 42.33 -5.19 24.07
CA VAL A 485 40.93 -5.65 24.18
C VAL A 485 40.79 -6.56 25.40
N THR A 486 39.91 -6.18 26.33
CA THR A 486 39.71 -6.88 27.63
C THR A 486 38.63 -7.97 27.61
N SER A 487 38.11 -8.35 26.45
CA SER A 487 37.08 -9.40 26.33
C SER A 487 37.21 -10.22 25.03
N THR A 488 36.84 -11.49 25.08
CA THR A 488 36.93 -12.43 23.95
C THR A 488 35.68 -12.40 23.04
N GLY A 489 35.71 -13.15 21.92
CA GLY A 489 34.62 -13.28 20.94
C GLY A 489 34.83 -12.47 19.65
N SER A 490 33.89 -12.55 18.71
CA SER A 490 33.97 -11.79 17.45
C SER A 490 33.81 -10.29 17.70
N LYS A 491 34.77 -9.49 17.23
CA LYS A 491 34.78 -8.02 17.35
C LYS A 491 34.73 -7.37 15.98
N ASN A 492 33.98 -6.26 15.86
CA ASN A 492 34.08 -5.40 14.71
C ASN A 492 35.13 -4.33 14.95
N VAL A 493 35.99 -4.11 13.95
CA VAL A 493 36.94 -3.00 13.90
C VAL A 493 36.56 -2.12 12.73
N VAL A 494 36.27 -0.86 13.02
CA VAL A 494 35.94 0.15 12.03
C VAL A 494 37.02 1.21 12.04
N ALA A 495 37.69 1.38 10.90
CA ALA A 495 38.61 2.49 10.67
C ALA A 495 37.94 3.54 9.79
N ARG A 496 37.93 4.78 10.25
CA ARG A 496 37.40 5.94 9.54
C ARG A 496 38.48 6.99 9.34
N LYS A 497 38.50 7.57 8.14
CA LYS A 497 39.32 8.72 7.77
C LYS A 497 38.43 9.71 7.04
N ASP A 498 38.45 10.97 7.47
CA ASP A 498 37.61 12.01 6.88
C ASP A 498 37.83 12.09 5.36
N GLY A 499 36.73 12.05 4.60
CA GLY A 499 36.75 12.09 3.14
C GLY A 499 36.92 10.73 2.42
N PHE A 500 37.04 9.62 3.15
CA PHE A 500 37.15 8.26 2.58
C PHE A 500 36.06 7.32 3.12
N ARG A 501 35.74 6.26 2.37
CA ARG A 501 34.74 5.25 2.80
C ARG A 501 35.22 4.50 4.04
N ASP A 502 34.32 4.33 5.01
CA ASP A 502 34.53 3.48 6.18
C ASP A 502 35.02 2.08 5.77
N ARG A 503 36.01 1.56 6.50
CA ARG A 503 36.50 0.20 6.34
C ARG A 503 36.18 -0.59 7.60
N THR A 504 35.34 -1.62 7.45
CA THR A 504 34.97 -2.52 8.53
C THR A 504 35.58 -3.91 8.32
N ARG A 505 36.08 -4.49 9.41
CA ARG A 505 36.55 -5.88 9.46
C ARG A 505 36.04 -6.57 10.72
N ASN A 506 35.65 -7.83 10.56
CA ASN A 506 35.28 -8.69 11.67
C ASN A 506 36.50 -9.54 12.01
N ILE A 507 36.84 -9.59 13.29
CA ILE A 507 37.97 -10.36 13.79
C ILE A 507 37.45 -11.26 14.87
N ASP A 508 37.69 -12.56 14.73
CA ASP A 508 37.38 -13.50 15.79
C ASP A 508 38.61 -13.74 16.66
N ILE A 509 38.51 -13.37 17.93
CA ILE A 509 39.54 -13.64 18.94
C ILE A 509 39.07 -14.72 19.94
N ALA A 510 37.96 -15.42 19.65
CA ALA A 510 37.54 -16.58 20.40
C ALA A 510 38.60 -17.68 20.33
N GLY A 511 39.15 -18.06 21.49
CA GLY A 511 40.17 -19.11 21.62
C GLY A 511 41.60 -18.62 21.82
N LEU A 512 41.85 -17.31 21.75
CA LEU A 512 43.17 -16.74 22.02
C LEU A 512 43.41 -16.47 23.52
N GLY A 513 42.37 -16.24 24.33
CA GLY A 513 42.46 -15.91 25.77
C GLY A 513 42.05 -14.45 26.06
N GLU A 514 42.07 -14.03 27.33
CA GLU A 514 41.84 -12.61 27.71
C GLU A 514 43.13 -11.79 27.51
N GLU A 515 43.01 -10.48 27.20
CA GLU A 515 44.10 -9.50 27.00
C GLU A 515 44.98 -9.66 25.73
N PHE A 516 44.45 -9.24 24.57
CA PHE A 516 45.20 -9.14 23.31
C PHE A 516 45.40 -7.69 22.88
N THR A 517 46.54 -7.42 22.23
CA THR A 517 46.79 -6.13 21.60
C THR A 517 46.54 -6.20 20.11
N VAL A 518 45.60 -5.39 19.64
CA VAL A 518 45.37 -5.13 18.22
C VAL A 518 46.25 -3.96 17.81
N ILE A 519 47.16 -4.19 16.88
CA ILE A 519 48.01 -3.14 16.31
C ILE A 519 47.49 -2.74 14.94
N CYS A 520 47.18 -1.46 14.78
CA CYS A 520 46.82 -0.86 13.50
C CYS A 520 48.01 -0.05 12.98
N ASN A 521 48.49 -0.35 11.78
CA ASN A 521 49.55 0.41 11.11
C ASN A 521 49.03 0.99 9.79
N PHE A 522 49.17 2.30 9.62
CA PHE A 522 48.84 3.00 8.39
C PHE A 522 50.13 3.28 7.60
N GLN A 523 50.42 2.43 6.61
CA GLN A 523 51.57 2.62 5.72
C GLN A 523 51.07 3.31 4.44
N GLY A 524 51.40 4.60 4.29
CA GLY A 524 51.13 5.37 3.07
C GLY A 524 52.39 5.64 2.27
N GLN A 525 52.40 5.33 0.96
CA GLN A 525 53.36 5.93 0.03
C GLN A 525 52.73 7.16 -0.63
N TYR A 526 53.42 8.30 -0.50
CA TYR A 526 53.05 9.58 -1.11
C TYR A 526 54.08 9.92 -2.18
N GLY A 527 53.61 10.22 -3.39
CA GLY A 527 54.46 10.65 -4.50
C GLY A 527 53.78 11.68 -5.37
N LEU A 528 54.60 12.50 -6.05
CA LEU A 528 54.13 13.39 -7.11
C LEU A 528 53.85 12.57 -8.36
N ILE A 529 52.72 12.82 -9.03
CA ILE A 529 52.46 12.25 -10.34
C ILE A 529 53.45 12.89 -11.33
N PRO A 530 54.26 12.10 -12.08
CA PRO A 530 55.14 12.66 -13.09
C PRO A 530 54.32 13.48 -14.10
N ASN A 531 54.67 14.76 -14.26
CA ASN A 531 54.00 15.76 -15.11
C ASN A 531 52.69 16.37 -14.58
N ALA A 532 52.35 16.19 -13.30
CA ALA A 532 51.27 16.94 -12.65
C ALA A 532 51.74 17.39 -11.24
N PRO A 533 52.50 18.50 -11.13
CA PRO A 533 53.11 18.93 -9.87
C PRO A 533 52.11 19.32 -8.78
N ASP A 534 50.83 19.50 -9.14
CA ASP A 534 49.74 19.83 -8.21
C ASP A 534 48.86 18.63 -7.83
N MET A 535 49.19 17.42 -8.30
CA MET A 535 48.43 16.22 -7.97
C MET A 535 49.28 15.20 -7.21
N TRP A 536 48.81 14.86 -6.02
CA TRP A 536 49.35 13.82 -5.16
C TRP A 536 48.57 12.53 -5.39
N TYR A 537 49.27 11.39 -5.37
CA TYR A 537 48.60 10.11 -5.11
C TYR A 537 48.90 9.66 -3.69
N ALA A 538 47.89 9.15 -3.01
CA ALA A 538 48.01 8.50 -1.71
C ALA A 538 47.59 7.03 -1.89
N LEU A 539 48.54 6.12 -1.76
CA LEU A 539 48.22 4.71 -1.50
C LEU A 539 48.20 4.54 0.00
N ASP A 540 47.01 4.45 0.61
CA ASP A 540 46.86 4.13 2.02
C ASP A 540 46.57 2.64 2.19
N CYS A 541 47.45 1.92 2.88
CA CYS A 541 47.23 0.54 3.31
C CYS A 541 47.01 0.51 4.83
N VAL A 542 45.89 -0.07 5.27
CA VAL A 542 45.64 -0.38 6.69
C VAL A 542 46.09 -1.82 6.92
N ASN A 543 47.13 -2.00 7.73
CA ASN A 543 47.55 -3.32 8.19
C ASN A 543 47.09 -3.54 9.62
N LEU A 544 46.53 -4.70 9.89
CA LEU A 544 46.05 -5.09 11.21
C LEU A 544 46.80 -6.31 11.71
N TRP A 545 47.33 -6.22 12.93
CA TRP A 545 48.19 -7.24 13.53
C TRP A 545 47.64 -7.61 14.91
N LEU A 546 47.70 -8.89 15.26
CA LEU A 546 47.32 -9.42 16.58
C LEU A 546 48.58 -9.95 17.25
N TYR A 547 48.90 -9.46 18.45
CA TYR A 547 50.08 -9.90 19.20
C TYR A 547 49.69 -10.50 20.57
N PRO A 548 50.23 -11.69 20.91
CA PRO A 548 50.20 -12.18 22.29
C PRO A 548 51.23 -11.44 23.17
N PRO A 549 51.15 -11.56 24.51
CA PRO A 549 51.97 -10.77 25.43
C PRO A 549 53.49 -11.05 25.42
N ASP A 550 53.96 -12.22 24.93
CA ASP A 550 55.37 -12.65 25.04
C ASP A 550 55.99 -13.08 23.68
N GLY A 551 57.23 -12.64 23.41
CA GLY A 551 57.98 -12.82 22.14
C GLY A 551 59.06 -13.92 22.15
N ASP A 552 59.53 -14.33 20.95
CA ASP A 552 60.36 -15.48 20.53
C ASP A 552 59.49 -16.69 20.07
N ILE A 553 59.43 -17.16 18.79
CA ILE A 553 60.46 -17.83 17.94
C ILE A 553 59.96 -18.15 16.47
N GLY A 554 60.68 -17.66 15.44
CA GLY A 554 61.18 -18.32 14.19
C GLY A 554 60.34 -18.83 12.95
N LEU A 555 60.54 -18.19 11.77
CA LEU A 555 60.47 -18.64 10.31
C LEU A 555 59.10 -18.87 9.61
N ASP A 556 58.89 -18.72 8.28
CA ASP A 556 59.14 -17.76 7.17
C ASP A 556 58.22 -18.19 6.01
N MET A 557 57.60 -17.27 5.23
CA MET A 557 57.16 -17.46 3.82
C MET A 557 56.43 -16.24 3.20
N TRP A 558 56.84 -15.85 1.98
CA TRP A 558 56.27 -14.80 1.11
C TRP A 558 55.58 -15.38 -0.15
N THR A 559 54.48 -14.77 -0.64
CA THR A 559 54.39 -14.02 -1.94
C THR A 559 52.97 -13.60 -2.39
N ALA A 560 52.90 -12.37 -2.93
CA ALA A 560 52.04 -11.79 -3.99
C ALA A 560 50.56 -11.32 -3.78
N LEU A 561 50.42 -9.99 -3.77
CA LEU A 561 49.40 -9.10 -4.38
C LEU A 561 47.91 -9.51 -4.41
N ASP A 562 47.19 -9.20 -3.33
CA ASP A 562 45.88 -8.53 -3.38
C ASP A 562 45.64 -7.73 -2.09
N ALA A 563 45.06 -6.55 -2.21
CA ALA A 563 44.99 -5.55 -1.15
C ALA A 563 43.97 -5.92 -0.07
N VAL A 564 44.36 -6.78 0.88
CA VAL A 564 44.12 -6.74 2.34
C VAL A 564 44.81 -7.97 2.93
N ASN A 565 45.93 -7.76 3.61
CA ASN A 565 46.61 -8.79 4.37
C ASN A 565 46.12 -8.71 5.83
N ALA A 566 45.17 -9.57 6.23
CA ALA A 566 44.94 -9.90 7.63
C ALA A 566 45.63 -11.23 7.90
N TRP A 567 46.67 -11.22 8.73
CA TRP A 567 47.47 -12.41 9.04
C TRP A 567 47.39 -12.66 10.54
N LEU A 568 46.99 -13.88 10.91
CA LEU A 568 47.31 -14.44 12.21
C LEU A 568 48.78 -14.86 12.15
N TYR A 569 49.65 -14.09 12.76
CA TYR A 569 51.06 -14.47 12.87
C TYR A 569 51.22 -15.46 14.02
N PRO A 570 51.87 -16.62 13.81
CA PRO A 570 52.59 -17.26 14.90
C PRO A 570 53.78 -16.35 15.27
N VAL A 571 54.03 -16.24 16.56
CA VAL A 571 55.05 -15.38 17.15
C VAL A 571 56.42 -15.63 16.49
N GLN A 572 57.01 -14.58 15.91
CA GLN A 572 58.42 -14.28 16.17
C GLN A 572 58.48 -13.32 17.35
#